data_AF-A0A4P6FGU4-F1
#
_entry.id   AF-A0A4P6FGU4-F1
#
_cell.length_a   1.000
_cell.length_b   1.000
_cell.length_c   1.000
_cell.angle_alpha   90.00
_cell.angle_beta   90.00
_cell.angle_gamma   90.00
#
_symmetry.space_group_name_H-M   'P 1'
#
loop_
_entity.id
_entity.type
_entity.pdbx_description
1 polymer ?
#
loop_
_entity_poly.entity_id
_entity_poly.type
_entity_poly.pdbx_seq_one_letter_code
_entity_poly.pdbx_strand_id
1 'polypeptide(L)'
;MPAPRRKPLLVWEPLPYLVIVVLLLCTGFVRPSSPPWLQWPLFVLIGATIVWILFGISRERRRSNPDQWGALFTLEGLEVIDADPVDRSVRTVVPVADTNRHQAAIEIARVHGGAELHAVLVPRASRWMSRRYRMGVQLVAEGDRPRHAGYLRDDAEARWVDLLDGLRLHGSFVRVPAFVTGAARPFGVELDLSGLERLEDANSAGAEASGDASN
;
A
#
# COMPACT_ATOMS: atom_id res chain seq x y z
N MET A 1 3.31 -3.78 -18.87
CA MET A 1 3.43 -5.08 -18.14
C MET A 1 2.38 -5.10 -17.04
N PRO A 2 1.67 -6.20 -16.80
CA PRO A 2 0.63 -6.26 -15.78
C PRO A 2 1.21 -6.05 -14.38
N ALA A 3 0.51 -5.28 -13.54
CA ALA A 3 0.95 -5.00 -12.19
C ALA A 3 1.05 -6.29 -11.33
N PRO A 4 2.15 -6.49 -10.57
CA PRO A 4 2.31 -7.68 -9.74
C PRO A 4 1.28 -7.69 -8.61
N ARG A 5 0.52 -8.79 -8.48
CA ARG A 5 -0.55 -8.94 -7.48
C ARG A 5 -0.08 -9.47 -6.13
N ARG A 6 1.13 -10.01 -6.05
CA ARG A 6 1.66 -10.67 -4.85
C ARG A 6 3.07 -10.23 -4.51
N LYS A 7 3.36 -10.10 -3.21
CA LYS A 7 4.69 -9.89 -2.67
C LYS A 7 5.61 -11.08 -2.99
N PRO A 8 6.86 -10.84 -3.39
CA PRO A 8 7.86 -11.90 -3.45
C PRO A 8 8.12 -12.45 -2.04
N LEU A 9 8.50 -13.73 -1.94
CA LEU A 9 8.69 -14.40 -0.65
C LEU A 9 9.73 -13.71 0.23
N LEU A 10 10.78 -13.15 -0.37
CA LEU A 10 11.84 -12.42 0.33
C LEU A 10 11.35 -11.12 1.00
N VAL A 11 10.21 -10.57 0.55
CA VAL A 11 9.58 -9.36 1.10
C VAL A 11 8.35 -9.71 1.94
N TRP A 12 8.09 -11.01 2.15
CA TRP A 12 6.96 -11.45 2.96
C TRP A 12 7.32 -11.36 4.44
N GLU A 13 6.58 -10.54 5.18
CA GLU A 13 6.85 -10.19 6.59
C GLU A 13 7.05 -11.39 7.54
N PRO A 14 6.34 -12.54 7.37
CA PRO A 14 6.55 -13.71 8.22
C PRO A 14 7.88 -14.44 7.98
N LEU A 15 8.56 -14.22 6.85
CA LEU A 15 9.78 -14.94 6.49
C LEU A 15 10.89 -14.84 7.55
N PRO A 16 11.29 -13.64 8.06
CA PRO A 16 12.31 -13.54 9.11
C PRO A 16 11.91 -14.28 10.38
N TYR A 17 10.63 -14.28 10.77
CA TYR A 17 10.15 -15.03 11.93
C TYR A 17 10.25 -16.55 11.69
N LEU A 18 9.90 -17.03 10.50
CA LEU A 18 10.06 -18.44 10.13
C LEU A 18 11.53 -18.87 10.17
N VAL A 19 12.44 -18.02 9.68
CA VAL A 19 13.89 -18.27 9.76
C VAL A 19 14.35 -18.39 11.22
N ILE A 20 13.90 -17.49 12.11
CA ILE A 20 14.22 -17.56 13.54
C ILE A 20 13.68 -18.86 14.17
N VAL A 21 12.44 -19.25 13.85
CA VAL A 21 11.86 -20.51 14.36
C VAL A 21 12.67 -21.71 13.89
N VAL A 22 13.05 -21.76 12.61
CA VAL A 22 13.89 -22.83 12.06
C VAL A 22 15.25 -22.85 12.75
N LEU A 23 15.89 -21.69 12.92
CA LEU A 23 17.15 -21.58 13.67
C LEU A 23 17.03 -22.07 15.10
N LEU A 24 15.95 -21.71 15.79
CA LEU A 24 15.68 -22.14 17.16
C LEU A 24 15.52 -23.67 17.23
N LEU A 25 14.79 -24.26 16.29
CA LEU A 25 14.67 -25.71 16.17
C LEU A 25 16.06 -26.35 15.93
N CYS A 26 16.85 -25.81 15.01
CA CYS A 26 18.21 -26.28 14.75
C CYS A 26 19.10 -26.22 16.00
N THR A 27 19.02 -25.15 16.81
CA THR A 27 19.77 -25.06 18.08
C THR A 27 19.35 -26.13 19.10
N GLY A 28 18.11 -26.61 19.05
CA GLY A 28 17.66 -27.73 19.88
C GLY A 28 18.27 -29.08 19.47
N PHE A 29 18.58 -29.26 18.19
CA PHE A 29 19.18 -30.50 17.67
C PHE A 29 20.71 -30.52 17.75
N VAL A 30 21.37 -29.36 17.62
CA VAL A 30 22.82 -29.24 17.67
C VAL A 30 23.27 -29.07 19.12
N ARG A 31 23.84 -30.13 19.70
CA ARG A 31 24.35 -30.10 21.07
C ARG A 31 25.72 -29.41 21.12
N PRO A 32 26.14 -28.82 22.25
CA PRO A 32 27.49 -28.28 22.42
C PRO A 32 28.61 -29.30 22.21
N SER A 33 28.30 -30.60 22.37
CA SER A 33 29.21 -31.72 22.11
C SER A 33 29.13 -32.27 20.69
N SER A 34 28.36 -31.65 19.79
CA SER A 34 28.24 -32.08 18.40
C SER A 34 29.57 -31.88 17.64
N PRO A 35 29.80 -32.68 16.58
CA PRO A 35 30.98 -32.50 15.73
C PRO A 35 31.09 -31.07 15.16
N PRO A 36 32.32 -30.53 15.04
CA PRO A 36 32.53 -29.15 14.55
C PRO A 36 31.88 -28.87 13.19
N TRP A 37 31.80 -29.87 12.32
CA TRP A 37 31.20 -29.73 10.99
C TRP A 37 29.69 -29.49 11.01
N LEU A 38 28.97 -29.81 12.10
CA LEU A 38 27.57 -29.42 12.31
C LEU A 38 27.46 -28.03 12.96
N GLN A 39 28.37 -27.75 13.88
CA GLN A 39 28.32 -26.55 14.71
C GLN A 39 28.73 -25.28 13.94
N TRP A 40 29.79 -25.35 13.11
CA TRP A 40 30.26 -24.22 12.31
C TRP A 40 29.22 -23.70 11.30
N PRO A 41 28.55 -24.55 10.49
CA PRO A 41 27.48 -24.10 9.61
C PRO A 41 26.32 -23.43 10.36
N LEU A 42 25.95 -23.94 11.54
CA LEU A 42 24.91 -23.33 12.36
C LEU A 42 25.30 -21.91 12.79
N PHE A 43 26.53 -21.70 13.27
CA PHE A 43 26.99 -20.36 13.64
C PHE A 43 27.07 -19.41 12.44
N VAL A 44 27.54 -19.89 11.29
CA VAL A 44 27.56 -19.10 10.05
C VAL A 44 26.13 -18.71 9.65
N LEU A 45 25.17 -19.63 9.73
CA LEU A 45 23.77 -19.38 9.38
C LEU A 45 23.10 -18.38 10.36
N ILE A 46 23.37 -18.50 11.65
CA ILE A 46 22.92 -17.55 12.68
C ILE A 46 23.50 -16.16 12.39
N GLY A 47 24.82 -16.07 12.18
CA GLY A 47 25.50 -14.81 11.86
C GLY A 47 24.94 -14.15 10.60
N ALA A 48 24.76 -14.93 9.53
CA ALA A 48 24.17 -14.45 8.28
C ALA A 48 22.72 -13.94 8.47
N THR A 49 21.93 -14.63 9.29
CA THR A 49 20.55 -14.24 9.60
C THR A 49 20.51 -12.94 10.41
N ILE A 50 21.40 -12.77 11.40
CA ILE A 50 21.51 -11.53 12.18
C ILE A 50 21.86 -10.36 11.25
N VAL A 51 22.87 -10.53 10.38
CA VAL A 51 23.26 -9.49 9.40
C VAL A 51 22.08 -9.15 8.48
N TRP A 52 21.36 -10.15 7.99
CA TRP A 52 20.20 -9.97 7.13
C TRP A 52 19.06 -9.22 7.83
N ILE A 53 18.73 -9.55 9.08
CA ILE A 53 17.71 -8.86 9.88
C ILE A 53 18.11 -7.41 10.15
N LEU A 54 19.36 -7.17 10.56
CA LEU A 54 19.88 -5.83 10.82
C LEU A 54 19.82 -4.96 9.55
N PHE A 55 20.14 -5.55 8.39
CA PHE A 55 20.01 -4.88 7.10
C PHE A 55 18.54 -4.53 6.79
N GLY A 56 17.61 -5.46 7.03
CA GLY A 56 16.16 -5.22 6.90
C GLY A 56 15.68 -4.06 7.76
N ILE A 57 16.02 -4.04 9.05
CA ILE A 57 15.67 -2.98 10.00
C ILE A 57 16.29 -1.64 9.57
N SER A 58 17.55 -1.63 9.16
CA SER A 58 18.23 -0.41 8.69
C SER A 58 17.55 0.17 7.45
N ARG A 59 17.13 -0.69 6.52
CA ARG A 59 16.38 -0.28 5.33
C ARG A 59 15.03 0.31 5.70
N GLU A 60 14.33 -0.27 6.67
CA GLU A 60 13.03 0.22 7.13
C GLU A 60 13.13 1.52 7.94
N ARG A 61 14.25 1.74 8.65
CA ARG A 61 14.54 3.03 9.32
C ARG A 61 14.69 4.19 8.33
N ARG A 62 15.04 3.93 7.07
CA ARG A 62 14.91 4.95 6.02
C ARG A 62 13.42 5.11 5.75
N ARG A 63 12.81 6.09 6.43
CA ARG A 63 11.38 6.45 6.27
C ARG A 63 11.08 6.60 4.78
N SER A 64 10.45 5.61 4.18
CA SER A 64 9.83 5.74 2.87
C SER A 64 8.42 6.26 3.05
N ASN A 65 7.98 7.11 2.14
CA ASN A 65 6.63 7.60 2.07
C ASN A 65 6.12 7.33 0.65
N PRO A 66 5.19 6.38 0.43
CA PRO A 66 4.55 5.49 1.41
C PRO A 66 5.50 4.48 2.09
N ASP A 67 5.07 3.95 3.24
CA ASP A 67 5.77 2.84 3.90
C ASP A 67 5.59 1.50 3.15
N GLN A 68 6.22 0.43 3.66
CA GLN A 68 6.13 -0.90 3.05
C GLN A 68 4.73 -1.54 3.08
N TRP A 69 3.80 -0.95 3.84
CA TRP A 69 2.40 -1.38 3.94
C TRP A 69 1.44 -0.48 3.16
N GLY A 70 1.95 0.59 2.54
CA GLY A 70 1.16 1.58 1.81
C GLY A 70 0.50 2.63 2.72
N ALA A 71 1.02 2.82 3.93
CA ALA A 71 0.66 3.95 4.79
C ALA A 71 1.40 5.22 4.35
N LEU A 72 0.65 6.30 4.16
CA LEU A 72 1.21 7.63 3.92
C LEU A 72 1.39 8.34 5.26
N PHE A 73 2.57 8.93 5.47
CA PHE A 73 2.84 9.76 6.66
C PHE A 73 2.64 11.25 6.38
N THR A 74 2.95 11.68 5.16
CA THR A 74 2.83 13.06 4.68
C THR A 74 2.47 13.05 3.19
N LEU A 75 1.98 14.16 2.67
CA LEU A 75 1.85 14.39 1.22
C LEU A 75 2.98 15.26 0.67
N GLU A 76 3.81 15.83 1.55
CA GLU A 76 4.94 16.66 1.15
C GLU A 76 5.94 15.87 0.30
N GLY A 77 6.31 16.44 -0.84
CA GLY A 77 7.25 15.82 -1.77
C GLY A 77 6.66 14.66 -2.59
N LEU A 78 5.36 14.39 -2.48
CA LEU A 78 4.65 13.47 -3.37
C LEU A 78 3.96 14.25 -4.47
N GLU A 79 4.07 13.78 -5.70
CA GLU A 79 3.25 14.27 -6.79
C GLU A 79 1.86 13.67 -6.65
N VAL A 80 0.87 14.50 -6.36
CA VAL A 80 -0.52 14.09 -6.21
C VAL A 80 -1.33 14.68 -7.35
N ILE A 81 -1.90 13.80 -8.17
CA ILE A 81 -2.73 14.15 -9.32
C ILE A 81 -4.19 14.09 -8.88
N ASP A 82 -4.92 15.16 -9.17
CA ASP A 82 -6.34 15.26 -8.87
C ASP A 82 -7.18 14.60 -9.94
N ALA A 83 -7.96 13.60 -9.54
CA ALA A 83 -8.99 13.00 -10.35
C ALA A 83 -10.33 13.65 -10.00
N ASP A 84 -10.55 14.84 -10.57
CA ASP A 84 -11.77 15.60 -10.34
C ASP A 84 -13.02 14.83 -10.75
N PRO A 85 -14.11 14.93 -9.96
CA PRO A 85 -15.34 14.22 -10.25
C PRO A 85 -15.89 14.64 -11.62
N VAL A 86 -16.47 13.68 -12.34
CA VAL A 86 -17.16 13.96 -13.59
C VAL A 86 -18.61 14.30 -13.25
N ASP A 87 -19.07 15.48 -13.67
CA ASP A 87 -20.48 15.85 -13.55
C ASP A 87 -21.29 14.99 -14.55
N ARG A 88 -21.70 13.80 -14.12
CA ARG A 88 -22.58 12.87 -14.82
C ARG A 88 -23.84 12.65 -13.98
N SER A 89 -24.94 12.31 -14.65
CA SER A 89 -26.20 11.92 -14.00
C SER A 89 -26.06 10.69 -13.09
N VAL A 90 -24.98 9.89 -13.25
CA VAL A 90 -24.65 8.73 -12.40
C VAL A 90 -23.18 8.83 -11.99
N ARG A 91 -22.92 9.11 -10.71
CA ARG A 91 -21.57 9.06 -10.12
C ARG A 91 -21.15 7.60 -9.92
N THR A 92 -19.91 7.27 -10.25
CA THR A 92 -19.34 5.94 -9.97
C THR A 92 -18.79 5.92 -8.55
N VAL A 93 -19.71 5.74 -7.60
CA VAL A 93 -19.39 5.69 -6.18
C VAL A 93 -19.04 4.25 -5.79
N VAL A 94 -17.84 4.06 -5.22
CA VAL A 94 -17.35 2.76 -4.79
C VAL A 94 -17.12 2.75 -3.28
N PRO A 95 -17.77 1.84 -2.52
CA PRO A 95 -17.52 1.74 -1.09
C PRO A 95 -16.14 1.15 -0.81
N VAL A 96 -15.46 1.68 0.20
CA VAL A 96 -14.18 1.19 0.70
C VAL A 96 -14.39 -0.08 1.52
N ALA A 97 -13.55 -1.08 1.28
CA ALA A 97 -13.53 -2.32 2.04
C ALA A 97 -12.78 -2.14 3.37
N ASP A 98 -13.16 -2.93 4.37
CA ASP A 98 -12.46 -3.06 5.65
C ASP A 98 -12.46 -1.81 6.55
N THR A 99 -13.37 -0.86 6.32
CA THR A 99 -13.54 0.35 7.14
C THR A 99 -13.75 0.05 8.62
N ASN A 100 -14.36 -1.10 8.97
CA ASN A 100 -14.57 -1.54 10.35
C ASN A 100 -13.26 -1.67 11.17
N ARG A 101 -12.11 -1.93 10.54
CA ARG A 101 -10.82 -2.02 11.22
C ARG A 101 -10.16 -0.66 11.46
N HIS A 102 -10.67 0.38 10.80
CA HIS A 102 -10.07 1.72 10.74
C HIS A 102 -11.00 2.82 11.26
N GLN A 103 -12.00 2.45 12.07
CA GLN A 103 -13.03 3.36 12.60
C GLN A 103 -12.45 4.60 13.30
N ALA A 104 -11.43 4.43 14.15
CA ALA A 104 -10.80 5.55 14.84
C ALA A 104 -10.07 6.50 13.86
N ALA A 105 -9.45 5.96 12.82
CA ALA A 105 -8.76 6.76 11.81
C ALA A 105 -9.76 7.55 10.94
N ILE A 106 -10.87 6.91 10.55
CA ILE A 106 -11.97 7.53 9.80
C ILE A 106 -12.63 8.63 10.62
N GLU A 107 -12.91 8.38 11.90
CA GLU A 107 -13.49 9.39 12.78
C GLU A 107 -12.60 10.61 12.93
N ILE A 108 -11.30 10.42 13.15
CA ILE A 108 -10.35 11.54 13.27
C ILE A 108 -10.32 12.35 11.96
N ALA A 109 -10.25 11.69 10.81
CA ALA A 109 -10.28 12.38 9.51
C ALA A 109 -11.59 13.19 9.35
N ARG A 110 -12.73 12.59 9.71
CA ARG A 110 -14.04 13.25 9.67
C ARG A 110 -14.13 14.44 10.62
N VAL A 111 -13.54 14.37 11.81
CA VAL A 111 -13.53 15.49 12.76
C VAL A 111 -12.76 16.69 12.21
N HIS A 112 -11.68 16.46 11.45
CA HIS A 112 -10.85 17.55 10.93
C HIS A 112 -11.33 18.10 9.59
N GLY A 113 -11.86 17.26 8.69
CA GLY A 113 -12.26 17.70 7.34
C GLY A 113 -13.75 17.54 7.01
N GLY A 114 -14.58 17.08 7.95
CA GLY A 114 -16.01 16.88 7.72
C GLY A 114 -16.35 15.56 7.03
N ALA A 115 -17.57 15.47 6.49
CA ALA A 115 -18.06 14.26 5.82
C ALA A 115 -17.56 14.16 4.36
N GLU A 116 -17.23 15.29 3.74
CA GLU A 116 -16.66 15.36 2.39
C GLU A 116 -15.17 15.58 2.50
N LEU A 117 -14.39 14.58 2.10
CA LEU A 117 -12.93 14.55 2.20
C LEU A 117 -12.35 14.23 0.83
N HIS A 118 -11.02 14.22 0.76
CA HIS A 118 -10.32 13.58 -0.33
C HIS A 118 -9.66 12.30 0.15
N ALA A 119 -9.47 11.34 -0.75
CA ALA A 119 -8.68 10.16 -0.49
C ALA A 119 -7.55 10.04 -1.51
N VAL A 120 -6.35 9.72 -1.04
CA VAL A 120 -5.24 9.32 -1.90
C VAL A 120 -5.23 7.82 -2.04
N LEU A 121 -5.22 7.35 -3.29
CA LEU A 121 -5.11 5.94 -3.63
C LEU A 121 -3.63 5.53 -3.64
N VAL A 122 -3.29 4.53 -2.83
CA VAL A 122 -1.92 4.04 -2.66
C VAL A 122 -1.82 2.62 -3.21
N PRO A 123 -1.26 2.42 -4.42
CA PRO A 123 -1.08 1.09 -4.97
C PRO A 123 -0.01 0.32 -4.21
N ARG A 124 -0.11 -1.02 -4.28
CA ARG A 124 0.78 -1.95 -3.55
C ARG A 124 0.75 -1.82 -2.03
N ALA A 125 -0.36 -1.31 -1.48
CA ALA A 125 -0.65 -1.42 -0.06
C ALA A 125 -0.93 -2.89 0.31
N SER A 126 -0.82 -3.23 1.59
CA SER A 126 -1.07 -4.60 2.04
C SER A 126 -1.36 -4.67 3.53
N ARG A 127 -2.15 -5.65 3.92
CA ARG A 127 -2.31 -6.02 5.33
C ARG A 127 -1.06 -6.71 5.85
N TRP A 128 -0.85 -6.58 7.15
CA TRP A 128 0.11 -7.41 7.88
C TRP A 128 -0.16 -8.91 7.61
N MET A 129 0.90 -9.65 7.32
CA MET A 129 0.94 -11.06 6.91
C MET A 129 0.33 -11.40 5.54
N SER A 130 -0.29 -10.44 4.83
CA SER A 130 -0.84 -10.71 3.50
C SER A 130 0.25 -10.72 2.43
N ARG A 131 0.27 -11.77 1.61
CA ARG A 131 1.05 -11.77 0.37
C ARG A 131 0.40 -10.99 -0.76
N ARG A 132 -0.90 -10.73 -0.69
CA ARG A 132 -1.64 -10.03 -1.74
C ARG A 132 -1.45 -8.52 -1.59
N TYR A 133 -1.01 -7.88 -2.68
CA TYR A 133 -1.08 -6.43 -2.82
C TYR A 133 -2.53 -6.00 -3.01
N ARG A 134 -2.82 -4.81 -2.51
CA ARG A 134 -4.12 -4.15 -2.59
C ARG A 134 -3.91 -2.67 -2.88
N MET A 135 -4.99 -1.98 -3.16
CA MET A 135 -5.00 -0.53 -3.22
C MET A 135 -5.46 0.05 -1.89
N GLY A 136 -4.55 0.73 -1.19
CA GLY A 136 -4.83 1.39 0.07
C GLY A 136 -5.55 2.71 -0.15
N VAL A 137 -6.48 3.03 0.74
CA VAL A 137 -7.24 4.29 0.72
C VAL A 137 -6.80 5.12 1.91
N GLN A 138 -6.24 6.30 1.65
CA GLN A 138 -5.76 7.23 2.67
C GLN A 138 -6.62 8.49 2.65
N LEU A 139 -7.45 8.71 3.66
CA LEU A 139 -8.22 9.95 3.81
C LEU A 139 -7.30 11.11 4.13
N VAL A 140 -7.54 12.24 3.48
CA VAL A 140 -6.79 13.48 3.64
C VAL A 140 -7.79 14.56 4.03
N ALA A 141 -7.64 15.05 5.25
CA ALA A 141 -8.26 16.28 5.71
C ALA A 141 -7.26 17.43 5.54
N GLU A 142 -7.76 18.63 5.29
CA GLU A 142 -6.92 19.82 5.11
C GLU A 142 -6.06 20.05 6.37
N GLY A 143 -4.74 20.13 6.18
CA GLY A 143 -3.78 20.37 7.27
C GLY A 143 -3.56 19.22 8.26
N ASP A 144 -4.20 18.03 8.09
CA ASP A 144 -3.91 16.84 8.90
C ASP A 144 -3.09 15.80 8.12
N ARG A 145 -2.44 14.90 8.85
CA ARG A 145 -1.75 13.74 8.28
C ARG A 145 -2.75 12.79 7.59
N PRO A 146 -2.37 12.16 6.47
CA PRO A 146 -3.18 11.12 5.84
C PRO A 146 -3.53 9.99 6.81
N ARG A 147 -4.76 9.47 6.72
CA ARG A 147 -5.30 8.43 7.61
C ARG A 147 -5.79 7.24 6.80
N HIS A 148 -5.29 6.05 7.13
CA HIS A 148 -5.69 4.85 6.43
C HIS A 148 -7.14 4.49 6.77
N ALA A 149 -8.00 4.44 5.75
CA ALA A 149 -9.43 4.14 5.89
C ALA A 149 -9.79 2.71 5.49
N GLY A 150 -8.90 2.01 4.78
CA GLY A 150 -9.10 0.65 4.32
C GLY A 150 -8.55 0.43 2.92
N TYR A 151 -9.21 -0.44 2.17
CA TYR A 151 -8.76 -0.83 0.83
C TYR A 151 -9.85 -0.61 -0.20
N LEU A 152 -9.47 -0.36 -1.44
CA LEU A 152 -10.40 -0.41 -2.55
C LEU A 152 -10.96 -1.84 -2.68
N ARG A 153 -12.22 -1.97 -3.09
CA ARG A 153 -12.81 -3.30 -3.33
C ARG A 153 -12.14 -3.99 -4.51
N ASP A 154 -12.11 -5.32 -4.45
CA ASP A 154 -11.44 -6.18 -5.43
C ASP A 154 -11.88 -5.93 -6.90
N ASP A 155 -13.15 -5.61 -7.11
CA ASP A 155 -13.73 -5.31 -8.43
C ASP A 155 -13.24 -3.97 -8.99
N ALA A 156 -13.26 -2.92 -8.18
CA ALA A 156 -12.72 -1.62 -8.58
C ALA A 156 -11.19 -1.62 -8.68
N GLU A 157 -10.51 -2.34 -7.78
CA GLU A 157 -9.05 -2.53 -7.84
C GLU A 157 -8.65 -3.21 -9.16
N ALA A 158 -9.34 -4.28 -9.56
CA ALA A 158 -9.03 -4.99 -10.80
C ALA A 158 -9.12 -4.11 -12.05
N ARG A 159 -10.02 -3.10 -12.04
CA ARG A 159 -10.17 -2.14 -13.14
C ARG A 159 -9.02 -1.13 -13.20
N TRP A 160 -8.60 -0.61 -12.06
CA TRP A 160 -7.69 0.55 -12.01
C TRP A 160 -6.24 0.23 -11.65
N VAL A 161 -5.93 -1.03 -11.34
CA VAL A 161 -4.60 -1.44 -10.83
C VAL A 161 -3.45 -1.08 -11.78
N ASP A 162 -3.62 -1.30 -13.09
CA ASP A 162 -2.53 -1.08 -14.04
C ASP A 162 -2.24 0.41 -14.24
N LEU A 163 -3.29 1.25 -14.35
CA LEU A 163 -3.16 2.72 -14.40
C LEU A 163 -2.44 3.25 -13.16
N LEU A 164 -2.97 2.91 -11.98
CA LEU A 164 -2.49 3.49 -10.72
C LEU A 164 -1.10 2.96 -10.35
N ASP A 165 -0.79 1.69 -10.61
CA ASP A 165 0.57 1.18 -10.41
C ASP A 165 1.55 1.80 -11.42
N GLY A 166 1.11 2.10 -12.64
CA GLY A 166 1.88 2.85 -13.64
C GLY A 166 2.27 4.24 -13.15
N LEU A 167 1.31 5.01 -12.62
CA LEU A 167 1.58 6.34 -12.04
C LEU A 167 2.52 6.25 -10.84
N ARG A 168 2.34 5.26 -9.97
CA ARG A 168 3.21 5.03 -8.81
C ARG A 168 4.67 4.77 -9.22
N LEU A 169 4.93 4.14 -10.36
CA LEU A 169 6.30 3.95 -10.86
C LEU A 169 7.00 5.27 -11.18
N HIS A 170 6.24 6.32 -11.50
CA HIS A 170 6.74 7.67 -11.73
C HIS A 170 6.76 8.53 -10.46
N GLY A 171 6.35 7.98 -9.30
CA GLY A 171 6.26 8.70 -8.04
C GLY A 171 4.96 9.48 -7.85
N SER A 172 4.01 9.35 -8.76
CA SER A 172 2.74 10.06 -8.75
C SER A 172 1.62 9.22 -8.13
N PHE A 173 0.76 9.84 -7.34
CA PHE A 173 -0.38 9.23 -6.67
C PHE A 173 -1.66 9.97 -7.05
N VAL A 174 -2.81 9.30 -6.98
CA VAL A 174 -4.07 9.91 -7.38
C VAL A 174 -4.93 10.24 -6.17
N ARG A 175 -5.42 11.47 -6.14
CA ARG A 175 -6.39 11.97 -5.17
C ARG A 175 -7.78 11.96 -5.79
N VAL A 176 -8.73 11.34 -5.09
CA VAL A 176 -10.13 11.22 -5.49
C VAL A 176 -11.04 11.79 -4.42
N PRO A 177 -12.24 12.29 -4.76
CA PRO A 177 -13.24 12.66 -3.77
C PRO A 177 -13.67 11.46 -2.92
N ALA A 178 -13.88 11.69 -1.62
CA ALA A 178 -14.27 10.67 -0.67
C ALA A 178 -15.36 11.18 0.28
N PHE A 179 -16.33 10.32 0.60
CA PHE A 179 -17.47 10.63 1.45
C PHE A 179 -17.50 9.68 2.63
N VAL A 180 -17.46 10.22 3.85
CA VAL A 180 -17.63 9.43 5.08
C VAL A 180 -19.13 9.29 5.35
N THR A 181 -19.63 8.08 5.30
CA THR A 181 -21.04 7.76 5.53
C THR A 181 -21.29 7.32 6.97
N GLY A 182 -22.51 7.55 7.46
CA GLY A 182 -22.92 7.25 8.84
C GLY A 182 -22.80 8.44 9.78
N ALA A 183 -23.86 8.71 10.55
CA ALA A 183 -23.90 9.81 11.52
C ALA A 183 -23.04 9.52 12.77
N ALA A 184 -22.95 8.25 13.15
CA ALA A 184 -22.16 7.71 14.25
C ALA A 184 -21.52 6.38 13.83
N ARG A 185 -20.60 5.86 14.65
CA ARG A 185 -19.96 4.56 14.39
C ARG A 185 -21.02 3.45 14.24
N PRO A 186 -20.85 2.51 13.29
CA PRO A 186 -19.72 2.39 12.37
C PRO A 186 -19.81 3.35 11.18
N PHE A 187 -18.69 4.00 10.86
CA PHE A 187 -18.53 4.85 9.68
C PHE A 187 -18.21 4.00 8.44
N GLY A 188 -18.86 4.33 7.33
CA GLY A 188 -18.49 3.89 5.99
C GLY A 188 -17.65 4.95 5.27
N VAL A 189 -16.99 4.55 4.19
CA VAL A 189 -16.29 5.47 3.28
C VAL A 189 -16.64 5.07 1.86
N GLU A 190 -17.00 6.06 1.07
CA GLU A 190 -17.34 5.93 -0.35
C GLU A 190 -16.42 6.82 -1.17
N LEU A 191 -15.96 6.34 -2.32
CA LEU A 191 -15.04 7.05 -3.20
C LEU A 191 -15.72 7.36 -4.53
N ASP A 192 -15.54 8.56 -5.06
CA ASP A 192 -15.92 8.87 -6.43
C ASP A 192 -14.72 8.60 -7.36
N LEU A 193 -14.81 7.53 -8.15
CA LEU A 193 -13.74 7.13 -9.07
C LEU A 193 -13.98 7.60 -10.50
N SER A 194 -15.02 8.40 -10.75
CA SER A 194 -15.38 8.85 -12.10
C SER A 194 -14.24 9.63 -12.79
N GLY A 195 -13.46 10.39 -12.01
CA GLY A 195 -12.32 11.15 -12.52
C GLY A 195 -11.17 10.30 -13.08
N LEU A 196 -11.07 9.01 -12.70
CA LEU A 196 -10.01 8.12 -13.16
C LEU A 196 -10.09 7.80 -14.66
N GLU A 197 -11.30 7.82 -15.25
CA GLU A 197 -11.50 7.58 -16.68
C GLU A 197 -10.75 8.64 -17.52
N ARG A 198 -10.87 9.92 -17.15
CA ARG A 198 -10.17 11.01 -17.85
C ARG A 198 -8.65 10.88 -17.75
N LEU A 199 -8.16 10.38 -16.62
CA LEU A 199 -6.74 10.19 -16.39
C LEU A 199 -6.18 9.05 -17.25
N GLU A 200 -6.97 7.97 -17.42
CA GLU A 200 -6.65 6.87 -18.33
C GLU A 200 -6.59 7.34 -19.79
N ASP A 201 -7.58 8.13 -20.22
CA ASP A 201 -7.64 8.71 -21.57
C ASP A 201 -6.43 9.61 -21.84
N ALA A 202 -6.10 10.50 -20.90
CA ALA A 202 -4.95 11.41 -21.01
C ALA A 202 -3.61 10.66 -21.10
N ASN A 203 -3.45 9.61 -20.29
CA ASN A 203 -2.25 8.78 -20.29
C ASN A 203 -2.10 7.99 -21.61
N SER A 204 -3.22 7.53 -22.18
CA SER A 204 -3.25 6.82 -23.46
C SER A 204 -2.91 7.76 -24.63
N ALA A 205 -3.49 8.97 -24.64
CA ALA A 205 -3.21 9.98 -25.68
C ALA A 205 -1.73 10.45 -25.67
N GLY A 206 -1.12 10.59 -24.49
CA GLY A 206 0.30 10.94 -24.36
C GLY A 206 1.23 9.83 -24.87
N ALA A 207 0.83 8.56 -24.73
CA ALA A 207 1.61 7.43 -25.25
C ALA A 207 1.58 7.36 -26.80
N GLU A 208 0.46 7.68 -27.44
CA GLU A 208 0.35 7.72 -28.90
C GLU A 208 1.17 8.87 -29.50
N ALA A 209 1.10 10.07 -28.91
CA ALA A 209 1.83 11.24 -29.40
C ALA A 209 3.37 11.10 -29.29
N SER A 210 3.86 10.31 -28.32
CA SER A 210 5.30 10.04 -28.17
C SER A 210 5.81 8.91 -29.07
N GLY A 211 4.92 8.01 -29.51
CA GLY A 211 5.23 6.95 -30.49
C GLY A 211 5.44 7.48 -31.91
N ASP A 212 4.67 8.47 -32.34
CA ASP A 212 4.75 9.04 -33.70
C ASP A 212 5.98 9.92 -33.94
N ALA A 213 6.60 10.47 -32.89
CA ALA A 213 7.79 11.31 -33.02
C ALA A 213 9.10 10.52 -33.26
N SER A 214 9.04 9.18 -33.25
CA SER A 214 10.21 8.29 -33.38
C SER A 214 10.27 7.54 -34.71
N ASN A 215 9.46 7.92 -35.71
CA ASN A 215 9.43 7.35 -37.06
C ASN A 215 9.79 8.41 -38.11
#